data_AF-A0A7J9YIE4-F1
#
_entry.id   AF-A0A7J9YIE4-F1
#
_cell.length_a   1.000
_cell.length_b   1.000
_cell.length_c   1.000
_cell.angle_alpha   90.00
_cell.angle_beta   90.00
_cell.angle_gamma   90.00
#
_symmetry.space_group_name_H-M   'P 1'
#
loop_
_entity.id
_entity.type
_entity.pdbx_description
1 polymer ?
#
loop_
_entity_poly.entity_id
_entity_poly.type
_entity_poly.pdbx_seq_one_letter_code
_entity_poly.pdbx_strand_id
1 'polypeptide(L)'
;MTVLVAGVGNVLRGDDGFGVVVAERLLADAVPEQVRVIETGIGGLHLVQELMAGAEALVVIDSIELGREPGTVLVVRPTVKDVVSLPVLARNDELSDVHYATPERAFMLARALGVLPEETWVVGCQPVDAERVAHGLHPTVAAAVDVAIAEVRQLARGLGIDWP
;
A
#
# COMPACT_ATOMS: atom_id res chain seq x y z
N MET A 1 -6.04 -18.93 -0.75
CA MET A 1 -5.84 -17.49 -0.97
C MET A 1 -5.36 -16.85 0.30
N THR A 2 -4.06 -16.51 0.38
CA THR A 2 -3.48 -15.64 1.42
C THR A 2 -3.33 -14.22 0.88
N VAL A 3 -3.67 -13.23 1.71
CA VAL A 3 -3.63 -11.80 1.34
C VAL A 3 -2.68 -11.07 2.27
N LEU A 4 -1.74 -10.33 1.70
CA LEU A 4 -0.94 -9.34 2.41
C LEU A 4 -1.61 -7.97 2.27
N VAL A 5 -1.93 -7.33 3.37
CA VAL A 5 -2.41 -5.94 3.43
C VAL A 5 -1.32 -5.08 4.03
N ALA A 6 -0.83 -4.09 3.29
CA ALA A 6 0.30 -3.25 3.70
C ALA A 6 -0.12 -1.79 3.80
N GLY A 7 -0.10 -1.24 5.01
CA GLY A 7 -0.26 0.19 5.27
C GLY A 7 1.07 0.91 5.08
N VAL A 8 1.12 1.79 4.07
CA VAL A 8 2.28 2.62 3.73
C VAL A 8 2.02 4.04 4.23
N GLY A 9 3.07 4.71 4.69
CA GLY A 9 2.95 6.12 5.03
C GLY A 9 3.95 6.63 6.07
N ASN A 10 3.93 7.94 6.29
CA ASN A 10 4.70 8.60 7.33
C ASN A 10 3.78 9.34 8.31
N VAL A 11 3.59 8.77 9.49
CA VAL A 11 2.76 9.35 10.57
C VAL A 11 3.28 10.70 11.09
N LEU A 12 4.50 11.11 10.73
CA LEU A 12 5.08 12.40 11.06
C LEU A 12 4.77 13.48 10.00
N ARG A 13 4.10 13.13 8.89
CA ARG A 13 3.80 14.00 7.74
C ARG A 13 2.29 14.10 7.47
N GLY A 14 1.51 14.35 8.51
CA GLY A 14 0.08 14.65 8.38
C GLY A 14 -0.69 13.53 7.67
N ASP A 15 -1.30 13.85 6.52
CA ASP A 15 -2.12 12.90 5.77
C ASP A 15 -1.30 11.76 5.13
N ASP A 16 0.03 11.91 5.01
CA ASP A 16 0.94 10.83 4.60
C ASP A 16 0.89 9.64 5.56
N GLY A 17 0.38 9.81 6.78
CA GLY A 17 0.16 8.73 7.75
C GLY A 17 -1.06 7.86 7.45
N PHE A 18 -1.85 8.14 6.41
CA PHE A 18 -3.15 7.50 6.17
C PHE A 18 -3.08 5.97 6.15
N GLY A 19 -2.18 5.38 5.35
CA GLY A 19 -2.10 3.93 5.23
C GLY A 19 -1.72 3.23 6.53
N VAL A 20 -0.86 3.85 7.35
CA VAL A 20 -0.51 3.36 8.70
C VAL A 20 -1.74 3.36 9.61
N VAL A 21 -2.48 4.47 9.65
CA VAL A 21 -3.71 4.58 10.48
C VAL A 21 -4.77 3.55 10.06
N VAL A 22 -4.92 3.29 8.76
CA VAL A 22 -5.85 2.25 8.28
C VAL A 22 -5.39 0.85 8.71
N ALA A 23 -4.09 0.54 8.60
CA ALA A 23 -3.54 -0.76 9.02
C ALA A 23 -3.70 -0.98 10.54
N GLU A 24 -3.38 0.03 11.36
CA GLU A 24 -3.62 0.01 12.80
C GLU A 24 -5.09 -0.27 13.13
N ARG A 25 -6.00 0.36 12.38
CA ARG A 25 -7.44 0.19 12.60
C ARG A 25 -7.96 -1.19 12.18
N LEU A 26 -7.41 -1.76 11.11
CA LEU A 26 -7.69 -3.15 10.72
C LEU A 26 -7.19 -4.15 11.77
N LEU A 27 -6.01 -3.91 12.34
CA LEU A 27 -5.40 -4.74 13.39
C LEU A 27 -6.13 -4.63 14.75
N ALA A 28 -6.88 -3.55 14.98
CA ALA A 28 -7.68 -3.39 16.19
C ALA A 28 -8.93 -4.31 16.23
N ASP A 29 -9.33 -4.86 15.08
CA ASP A 29 -10.44 -5.81 14.93
C ASP A 29 -9.91 -7.24 14.69
N ALA A 30 -10.82 -8.21 14.62
CA ALA A 30 -10.46 -9.58 14.23
C ALA A 30 -10.03 -9.63 12.76
N VAL A 31 -8.81 -10.12 12.51
CA VAL A 31 -8.26 -10.34 11.17
C VAL A 31 -8.37 -11.84 10.84
N PRO A 32 -8.92 -12.23 9.67
CA PRO A 32 -8.98 -13.63 9.25
C PRO A 32 -7.58 -14.27 9.15
N GLU A 33 -7.46 -15.57 9.43
CA GLU A 33 -6.17 -16.28 9.40
C GLU A 33 -5.46 -16.21 8.03
N GLN A 34 -6.22 -16.03 6.96
CA GLN A 34 -5.71 -15.89 5.59
C GLN A 34 -5.14 -14.50 5.29
N VAL A 35 -5.37 -13.52 6.16
CA VAL A 35 -4.95 -12.14 5.96
C VAL A 35 -3.81 -11.81 6.92
N ARG A 36 -2.71 -11.29 6.38
CA ARG A 36 -1.65 -10.65 7.16
C ARG A 36 -1.71 -9.14 6.93
N VAL A 37 -1.92 -8.38 7.99
CA VAL A 37 -1.87 -6.90 7.94
C VAL A 37 -0.53 -6.45 8.52
N ILE A 38 0.17 -5.58 7.80
CA ILE A 38 1.45 -5.01 8.20
C ILE A 38 1.45 -3.48 8.02
N GLU A 39 2.30 -2.81 8.78
CA GLU A 39 2.67 -1.42 8.57
C GLU A 39 4.09 -1.38 8.02
N THR A 40 4.26 -0.81 6.84
CA THR A 40 5.59 -0.69 6.23
C THR A 40 6.24 0.65 6.52
N GLY A 41 5.47 1.61 7.01
CA GLY A 41 5.89 3.01 7.08
C GLY A 41 6.38 3.48 5.71
N ILE A 42 7.59 4.06 5.66
CA ILE A 42 8.29 4.45 4.43
C ILE A 42 9.23 3.37 3.87
N GLY A 43 9.20 2.15 4.41
CA GLY A 43 10.15 1.09 4.10
C GLY A 43 9.70 0.18 2.97
N GLY A 44 9.84 0.58 1.70
CA GLY A 44 9.49 -0.28 0.57
C GLY A 44 10.26 -1.60 0.49
N LEU A 45 11.47 -1.67 1.06
CA LEU A 45 12.21 -2.95 1.18
C LEU A 45 11.51 -3.92 2.15
N HIS A 46 10.91 -3.42 3.22
CA HIS A 46 10.18 -4.26 4.17
C HIS A 46 8.97 -4.92 3.48
N LEU A 47 8.25 -4.18 2.63
CA LEU A 47 7.19 -4.74 1.79
C LEU A 47 7.71 -5.89 0.92
N VAL A 48 8.86 -5.72 0.26
CA VAL A 48 9.46 -6.77 -0.59
C VAL A 48 9.84 -7.99 0.25
N GLN A 49 10.41 -7.82 1.43
CA GLN A 49 10.74 -8.92 2.34
C GLN A 49 9.50 -9.71 2.76
N GLU A 50 8.41 -9.01 3.05
CA GLU A 50 7.12 -9.63 3.40
C GLU A 50 6.49 -10.39 2.23
N LEU A 51 6.66 -9.89 0.99
CA LEU A 51 6.27 -10.61 -0.21
C LEU A 51 7.13 -11.84 -0.48
N MET A 52 8.43 -11.81 -0.14
CA MET A 52 9.30 -12.98 -0.23
C MET A 52 8.90 -14.10 0.73
N ALA A 53 8.23 -13.78 1.85
CA ALA A 53 7.65 -14.79 2.74
C ALA A 53 6.41 -15.48 2.14
N GLY A 54 5.86 -14.93 1.05
CA GLY A 54 4.75 -15.50 0.29
C GLY A 54 3.40 -14.84 0.60
N ALA A 55 2.68 -14.50 -0.47
CA ALA A 55 1.27 -14.09 -0.48
C ALA A 55 0.68 -14.38 -1.86
N GLU A 56 -0.60 -14.74 -1.93
CA GLU A 56 -1.29 -14.98 -3.21
C GLU A 56 -1.94 -13.68 -3.75
N ALA A 57 -2.09 -12.67 -2.90
CA ALA A 57 -2.57 -11.34 -3.26
C ALA A 57 -1.96 -10.25 -2.36
N LEU A 58 -1.90 -9.03 -2.88
CA LEU A 58 -1.38 -7.84 -2.20
C LEU A 58 -2.39 -6.68 -2.27
N VAL A 59 -2.68 -6.05 -1.14
CA VAL A 59 -3.42 -4.80 -1.06
C VAL A 59 -2.55 -3.77 -0.34
N VAL A 60 -2.14 -2.73 -1.05
CA VAL A 60 -1.41 -1.60 -0.47
C VAL A 60 -2.39 -0.48 -0.14
N ILE A 61 -2.22 0.15 1.01
CA ILE A 61 -3.01 1.29 1.45
C ILE A 61 -2.08 2.48 1.61
N ASP A 62 -2.37 3.59 0.95
CA ASP A 62 -1.46 4.74 0.88
C ASP A 62 -2.21 6.06 0.72
N SER A 63 -1.54 7.16 1.07
CA SER A 63 -1.97 8.52 0.72
C SER A 63 -1.38 8.90 -0.63
N ILE A 64 -2.23 9.23 -1.61
CA ILE A 64 -1.81 9.45 -3.00
C ILE A 64 -2.43 10.74 -3.51
N GLU A 65 -1.63 11.58 -4.18
CA GLU A 65 -2.14 12.73 -4.93
C GLU A 65 -2.87 12.24 -6.19
N LEU A 66 -4.20 12.24 -6.14
CA LEU A 66 -5.09 11.72 -7.19
C LEU A 66 -5.69 12.84 -8.06
N GLY A 67 -5.47 14.12 -7.71
CA GLY A 67 -6.14 15.26 -8.32
C GLY A 67 -7.67 15.25 -8.09
N ARG A 68 -8.11 14.71 -6.94
CA ARG A 68 -9.52 14.60 -6.54
C ARG A 68 -9.82 15.49 -5.34
N GLU A 69 -11.07 15.46 -4.87
CA GLU A 69 -11.42 16.12 -3.60
C GLU A 69 -10.75 15.36 -2.44
N PRO A 70 -10.20 16.07 -1.43
CA PRO A 70 -9.57 15.42 -0.28
C PRO A 70 -10.49 14.41 0.43
N GLY A 71 -9.92 13.29 0.87
CA GLY A 71 -10.65 12.16 1.44
C GLY A 71 -11.27 11.21 0.41
N THR A 72 -11.15 11.50 -0.89
CA THR A 72 -11.57 10.55 -1.93
C THR A 72 -10.69 9.30 -1.89
N VAL A 73 -11.30 8.13 -1.67
CA VAL A 73 -10.64 6.83 -1.75
C VAL A 73 -10.89 6.20 -3.11
N LEU A 74 -9.84 5.68 -3.75
CA LEU A 74 -9.91 4.93 -4.99
C LEU A 74 -9.17 3.59 -4.86
N VAL A 75 -9.71 2.57 -5.51
CA VAL A 75 -9.05 1.28 -5.67
C VAL A 75 -8.55 1.14 -7.09
N VAL A 76 -7.25 0.90 -7.26
CA VAL A 76 -6.61 0.75 -8.57
C VAL A 76 -5.72 -0.47 -8.61
N ARG A 77 -5.54 -1.04 -9.80
CA ARG A 77 -4.46 -2.01 -10.06
C ARG A 77 -3.22 -1.24 -10.49
N PRO A 78 -2.05 -1.43 -9.85
CA PRO A 78 -0.85 -0.72 -10.24
C PRO A 78 -0.31 -1.23 -11.58
N THR A 79 0.03 -0.31 -12.47
CA THR A 79 0.80 -0.63 -13.68
C THR A 79 2.28 -0.66 -13.30
N VAL A 80 2.84 -1.86 -13.12
CA VAL A 80 4.24 -2.03 -12.71
C VAL A 80 5.13 -2.19 -13.94
N LYS A 81 6.12 -1.31 -14.09
CA LYS A 81 7.11 -1.40 -15.18
C LYS A 81 7.92 -2.69 -15.04
N ASP A 82 8.14 -3.38 -16.16
CA ASP A 82 9.02 -4.53 -16.20
C ASP A 82 10.48 -4.10 -16.41
N VAL A 83 11.17 -3.88 -15.29
CA VAL A 83 12.59 -3.51 -15.27
C VAL A 83 13.52 -4.65 -15.71
N VAL A 84 13.05 -5.90 -15.76
CA VAL A 84 13.86 -7.04 -16.22
C VAL A 84 14.05 -6.96 -17.74
N SER A 85 13.08 -6.44 -18.48
CA SER A 85 13.22 -6.21 -19.92
C SER A 85 14.16 -5.06 -20.29
N LEU A 86 14.55 -4.20 -19.34
CA LEU A 86 15.39 -3.04 -19.60
C LEU A 86 16.88 -3.40 -19.78
N PRO A 87 17.65 -2.62 -20.56
CA PRO A 87 19.11 -2.69 -20.59
C PRO A 87 19.71 -2.51 -19.19
N VAL A 88 20.82 -3.19 -18.91
CA VAL A 88 21.45 -3.24 -17.57
C VAL A 88 21.66 -1.85 -16.94
N LEU A 89 22.11 -0.86 -17.71
CA LEU A 89 22.33 0.50 -17.22
C LEU A 89 21.01 1.18 -16.80
N ALA A 90 19.96 1.08 -17.63
CA ALA A 90 18.64 1.64 -17.33
C ALA A 90 17.95 0.92 -16.16
N ARG A 91 18.13 -0.41 -16.05
CA ARG A 91 17.67 -1.18 -14.90
C ARG A 91 18.37 -0.73 -13.61
N ASN A 92 19.69 -0.54 -13.68
CA ASN A 92 20.45 -0.06 -12.54
C ASN A 92 20.02 1.35 -12.15
N ASP A 93 19.80 2.26 -13.09
CA ASP A 93 19.31 3.62 -12.78
C ASP A 93 17.93 3.57 -12.06
N GLU A 94 16.97 2.79 -12.57
CA GLU A 94 15.65 2.63 -11.94
C GLU A 94 15.69 1.98 -10.55
N LEU A 95 16.67 1.10 -10.29
CA LEU A 95 16.81 0.38 -9.00
C LEU A 95 17.86 0.98 -8.05
N SER A 96 18.70 1.92 -8.51
CA SER A 96 19.87 2.46 -7.78
C SER A 96 19.54 3.61 -6.85
N ASP A 97 18.36 4.22 -6.99
CA ASP A 97 17.86 5.19 -6.04
C ASP A 97 17.21 4.43 -4.86
N VAL A 98 18.09 3.94 -3.98
CA VAL A 98 17.84 3.06 -2.81
C VAL A 98 16.91 3.70 -1.76
N HIS A 99 16.41 4.91 -1.99
CA HIS A 99 15.23 5.42 -1.29
C HIS A 99 14.00 4.67 -1.83
N TYR A 100 13.79 3.44 -1.35
CA TYR A 100 12.58 2.63 -1.58
C TYR A 100 11.34 3.23 -0.87
N ALA A 101 11.24 4.55 -0.83
CA ALA A 101 10.25 5.29 -0.04
C ALA A 101 8.87 5.38 -0.71
N THR A 102 8.69 4.76 -1.88
CA THR A 102 7.40 4.72 -2.57
C THR A 102 7.01 3.28 -2.93
N PRO A 103 5.71 2.93 -2.85
CA PRO A 103 5.22 1.60 -3.24
C PRO A 103 5.59 1.18 -4.67
N GLU A 104 5.67 2.14 -5.60
CA GLU A 104 5.99 1.86 -7.01
C GLU A 104 7.36 1.18 -7.16
N ARG A 105 8.39 1.67 -6.47
CA ARG A 105 9.74 1.08 -6.52
C ARG A 105 9.77 -0.30 -5.88
N ALA A 106 9.04 -0.48 -4.77
CA ALA A 106 8.88 -1.78 -4.13
C ALA A 106 8.20 -2.79 -5.08
N PHE A 107 7.18 -2.38 -5.82
CA PHE A 107 6.53 -3.22 -6.82
C PHE A 107 7.45 -3.60 -7.97
N MET A 108 8.26 -2.67 -8.49
CA MET A 108 9.25 -2.97 -9.53
C MET A 108 10.26 -4.02 -9.07
N LEU A 109 10.79 -3.88 -7.85
CA LEU A 109 11.72 -4.84 -7.27
C LEU A 109 11.05 -6.20 -7.01
N ALA A 110 9.86 -6.22 -6.40
CA ALA A 110 9.09 -7.44 -6.16
C ALA A 110 8.77 -8.18 -7.46
N ARG A 111 8.40 -7.45 -8.53
CA ARG A 111 8.18 -8.02 -9.87
C ARG A 111 9.46 -8.60 -10.45
N ALA A 112 10.58 -7.88 -10.35
CA ALA A 112 11.88 -8.36 -10.84
C ALA A 112 12.35 -9.62 -10.11
N LEU A 113 12.00 -9.77 -8.83
CA LEU A 113 12.27 -10.96 -8.01
C LEU A 113 11.25 -12.08 -8.22
N GLY A 114 10.17 -11.86 -8.98
CA GLY A 114 9.11 -12.84 -9.20
C GLY A 114 8.23 -13.11 -7.98
N VAL A 115 8.17 -12.18 -7.02
CA VAL A 115 7.39 -12.32 -5.76
C VAL A 115 6.17 -11.40 -5.69
N LEU A 116 5.95 -10.53 -6.69
CA LEU A 116 4.76 -9.69 -6.76
C LEU A 116 3.56 -10.51 -7.27
N PRO A 117 2.47 -10.65 -6.50
CA PRO A 117 1.28 -11.38 -6.96
C PRO A 117 0.58 -10.69 -8.13
N GLU A 118 -0.04 -11.45 -9.03
CA GLU A 118 -0.87 -10.89 -10.12
C GLU A 118 -2.06 -10.10 -9.55
N GLU A 119 -2.61 -10.59 -8.45
CA GLU A 119 -3.66 -9.97 -7.69
C GLU A 119 -3.09 -8.92 -6.73
N THR A 120 -2.69 -7.78 -7.30
CA THR A 120 -2.19 -6.60 -6.58
C THR A 120 -3.12 -5.40 -6.76
N TRP A 121 -3.47 -4.73 -5.65
CA TRP A 121 -4.26 -3.50 -5.62
C TRP A 121 -3.62 -2.42 -4.76
N VAL A 122 -3.98 -1.18 -5.04
CA VAL A 122 -3.71 -0.01 -4.23
C VAL A 122 -5.02 0.66 -3.86
N VAL A 123 -5.26 0.83 -2.56
CA VAL A 123 -6.34 1.62 -1.97
C VAL A 123 -5.73 2.98 -1.60
N GLY A 124 -5.89 3.95 -2.49
CA GLY A 124 -5.29 5.27 -2.36
C GLY A 124 -6.30 6.31 -1.86
N CYS A 125 -5.90 7.14 -0.90
CA CYS A 125 -6.70 8.29 -0.45
C CYS A 125 -6.07 9.61 -0.88
N GLN A 126 -6.88 10.52 -1.44
CA GLN A 126 -6.46 11.90 -1.71
C GLN A 126 -6.19 12.65 -0.40
N PRO A 127 -4.97 13.15 -0.15
CA PRO A 127 -4.68 13.96 1.03
C PRO A 127 -5.23 15.39 0.90
N VAL A 128 -5.36 16.08 2.02
CA VAL A 128 -5.36 17.56 2.06
C VAL A 128 -3.93 18.07 2.01
N ASP A 129 -3.07 17.50 2.84
CA ASP A 129 -1.64 17.86 2.92
C ASP A 129 -0.82 16.68 3.48
N ALA A 130 -0.01 16.07 2.61
CA ALA A 130 0.91 14.97 2.94
C ALA A 130 2.37 15.44 3.10
N GLU A 131 2.62 16.76 3.10
CA GLU A 131 3.95 17.36 3.24
C GLU A 131 4.13 18.04 4.60
N ARG A 132 3.04 18.44 5.24
CA ARG A 132 3.04 19.07 6.56
C ARG A 132 3.64 18.15 7.62
N VAL A 133 4.72 18.61 8.24
CA VAL A 133 5.29 18.01 9.45
C VAL A 133 4.32 18.19 10.62
N ALA A 134 3.44 17.22 10.80
CA ALA A 134 2.43 17.17 11.84
C ALA A 134 2.06 15.72 12.10
N HIS A 135 1.60 15.45 13.32
CA HIS A 135 1.02 14.17 13.65
C HIS A 135 -0.50 14.20 13.44
N GLY A 136 -1.06 13.06 13.02
CA GLY A 136 -2.49 12.91 12.81
C GLY A 136 -2.99 13.42 11.47
N LEU A 137 -4.11 12.83 11.04
CA LEU A 137 -4.76 13.12 9.77
C LEU A 137 -5.63 14.37 9.87
N HIS A 138 -5.76 15.09 8.75
CA HIS A 138 -6.80 16.08 8.58
C HIS A 138 -8.19 15.43 8.77
N PRO A 139 -9.18 16.10 9.39
CA PRO A 139 -10.50 15.50 9.66
C PRO A 139 -11.18 14.87 8.42
N THR A 140 -11.03 15.51 7.25
CA THR A 140 -11.53 14.97 5.98
C THR A 140 -10.89 13.63 5.60
N VAL A 141 -9.58 13.48 5.80
CA VAL A 141 -8.84 12.24 5.50
C VAL A 141 -9.07 11.21 6.59
N ALA A 142 -9.20 11.62 7.85
CA ALA A 142 -9.58 10.75 8.95
C ALA A 142 -10.95 10.09 8.72
N ALA A 143 -11.93 10.83 8.18
CA ALA A 143 -13.24 10.29 7.81
C ALA A 143 -13.18 9.26 6.67
N ALA A 144 -12.12 9.28 5.85
CA ALA A 144 -11.91 8.33 4.76
C ALA A 144 -11.32 6.99 5.22
N VAL A 145 -10.85 6.88 6.46
CA VAL A 145 -10.27 5.64 7.02
C VAL A 145 -11.28 4.49 6.96
N ASP A 146 -12.52 4.72 7.41
CA ASP A 146 -13.56 3.69 7.39
C ASP A 146 -13.94 3.26 5.95
N VAL A 147 -13.84 4.19 4.99
CA VAL A 147 -14.06 3.90 3.57
C VAL A 147 -12.96 2.98 3.04
N ALA A 148 -11.69 3.28 3.32
CA ALA A 148 -10.58 2.42 2.92
C ALA A 148 -10.64 1.02 3.56
N ILE A 149 -11.04 0.92 4.84
CA ILE A 149 -11.27 -0.37 5.49
C ILE A 149 -12.34 -1.17 4.76
N ALA A 150 -13.45 -0.54 4.40
CA ALA A 150 -14.53 -1.20 3.67
C ALA A 150 -14.06 -1.72 2.30
N GLU A 151 -13.25 -0.93 1.58
CA GLU A 151 -12.66 -1.33 0.29
C GLU A 151 -11.69 -2.51 0.46
N VAL A 152 -10.81 -2.50 1.48
CA VAL A 152 -9.91 -3.62 1.77
C VAL A 152 -10.69 -4.90 2.05
N ARG A 153 -11.73 -4.83 2.90
CA ARG A 153 -12.59 -5.98 3.21
C ARG A 153 -13.38 -6.45 1.99
N GLN A 154 -13.80 -5.53 1.12
CA GLN A 154 -14.46 -5.87 -0.14
C GLN A 154 -13.52 -6.60 -1.10
N LEU A 155 -12.27 -6.16 -1.22
CA LEU A 155 -11.25 -6.85 -2.01
C LEU A 155 -10.99 -8.26 -1.46
N ALA A 156 -10.81 -8.40 -0.14
CA ALA A 156 -10.64 -9.70 0.50
C ALA A 156 -11.82 -10.65 0.23
N ARG A 157 -13.06 -10.15 0.30
CA ARG A 157 -14.27 -10.92 -0.05
C ARG A 157 -14.31 -11.32 -1.52
N GLY A 158 -13.89 -10.43 -2.42
CA GLY A 158 -13.72 -10.73 -3.85
C GLY A 158 -12.72 -11.87 -4.11
N LEU A 159 -11.76 -12.06 -3.20
CA LEU A 159 -10.78 -13.13 -3.20
C LEU A 159 -11.23 -14.40 -2.43
N GLY A 160 -12.48 -14.43 -1.97
CA GLY A 160 -13.07 -15.56 -1.26
C GLY A 160 -12.70 -15.64 0.24
N ILE A 161 -12.20 -14.56 0.83
CA ILE A 161 -11.93 -14.47 2.27
C ILE A 161 -13.12 -13.79 2.95
N ASP A 162 -13.71 -14.46 3.93
CA ASP A 162 -14.75 -13.86 4.76
C ASP A 162 -14.12 -12.95 5.81
N TRP A 163 -14.23 -11.63 5.61
CA TRP A 163 -13.76 -10.61 6.53
C TRP A 163 -14.93 -9.68 6.89
N PRO A 164 -15.50 -9.82 8.10
CA PRO A 164 -16.64 -9.02 8.56
C PRO A 164 -16.28 -7.55 8.79
#